data_AF-A0A6M5Y4H9-F1
#
_entry.id   AF-A0A6M5Y4H9-F1
#
_cell.length_a   1.000
_cell.length_b   1.000
_cell.length_c   1.000
_cell.angle_alpha   90.00
_cell.angle_beta   90.00
_cell.angle_gamma   90.00
#
_symmetry.space_group_name_H-M   'P 1'
#
loop_
_entity.id
_entity.type
_entity.pdbx_description
1 polymer ?
#
loop_
_entity_poly.entity_id
_entity_poly.type
_entity_poly.pdbx_seq_one_letter_code
_entity_poly.pdbx_strand_id
1 'polypeptide(L)'
;MRKAVFSIVAKNYIPMANALGDSIKAQHPDVPFYIVVADQEDGVIRFDEQRYPVVQASQLGIDRAGSGQLAEMAFKYNVTEFCTALKPFAFDFFFEQGFEQVIYFDPDIYVFASLDAIFDRLNQASVVVTPHVCTMQSQYTGLVPEGMLMHVGIFNFGFCAIASSANGRRVVEWWKIRLKDQCYADKIDGLHTDQKWMDFLPSLIEDLHIERGLGYNLAIWNWHERRIEAHNDAFWVVNRLDGTGLMPLVFFHYSNFLFSQAADRDKFRPKYIQKFPDVYAAGDYYANQLAREAIGEYSRLYTYTYATFDNGTPISHFHRRLFRRLLESGYLFAEPFRTGTAGSFYDLLKKNNLVSKPGQQAGGKQNEENFAGFEQKLAYIQRIARLIKGVIGMDRYALLCKFAQRFVRPENQTFLINEVGNRIPFYNENRYINWEVSSEQPTHQPSLERTAND
;
A
#
# COMPACT_ATOMS: atom_id res chain seq x y z
N MET A 1 24.20 -6.82 19.25
CA MET A 1 23.14 -7.12 18.29
C MET A 1 23.34 -6.29 17.05
N ARG A 2 23.34 -6.89 15.86
CA ARG A 2 23.44 -6.15 14.59
C ARG A 2 22.11 -5.47 14.24
N LYS A 3 22.16 -4.17 13.94
CA LYS A 3 20.99 -3.33 13.62
C LYS A 3 20.95 -3.00 12.13
N ALA A 4 19.76 -2.85 11.56
CA ALA A 4 19.56 -2.30 10.22
C ALA A 4 18.26 -1.50 10.13
N VAL A 5 18.25 -0.49 9.26
CA VAL A 5 17.04 0.23 8.87
C VAL A 5 16.86 0.10 7.37
N PHE A 6 15.63 -0.07 6.89
CA PHE A 6 15.35 -0.07 5.47
C PHE A 6 14.04 0.63 5.12
N SER A 7 13.93 1.04 3.87
CA SER A 7 12.68 1.53 3.26
C SER A 7 12.43 0.83 1.93
N ILE A 8 11.18 0.81 1.48
CA ILE A 8 10.79 0.22 0.19
C ILE A 8 10.23 1.31 -0.72
N VAL A 9 10.78 1.43 -1.92
CA VAL A 9 10.35 2.43 -2.92
C VAL A 9 10.20 1.83 -4.31
N ALA A 10 9.33 2.44 -5.12
CA ALA A 10 9.49 2.39 -6.57
C ALA A 10 10.70 3.26 -6.97
N LYS A 11 11.34 3.01 -8.12
CA LYS A 11 12.59 3.70 -8.47
C LYS A 11 12.43 5.22 -8.55
N ASN A 12 11.26 5.70 -8.95
CA ASN A 12 10.92 7.12 -9.04
C ASN A 12 10.70 7.82 -7.69
N TYR A 13 10.82 7.09 -6.58
CA TYR A 13 10.72 7.58 -5.19
C TYR A 13 12.03 7.41 -4.40
N ILE A 14 13.13 6.97 -5.03
CA ILE A 14 14.47 6.91 -4.40
C ILE A 14 14.87 8.21 -3.68
N PRO A 15 14.60 9.43 -4.22
CA PRO A 15 15.00 10.66 -3.52
C PRO A 15 14.30 10.84 -2.15
N MET A 16 13.12 10.26 -1.95
CA MET A 16 12.47 10.26 -0.63
C MET A 16 13.18 9.31 0.34
N ALA A 17 13.57 8.12 -0.12
CA ALA A 17 14.38 7.20 0.68
C ALA A 17 15.76 7.79 1.01
N ASN A 18 16.34 8.62 0.14
CA ASN A 18 17.57 9.36 0.46
C ASN A 18 17.35 10.34 1.63
N ALA A 19 16.28 11.14 1.59
CA ALA A 19 15.95 12.07 2.67
C ALA A 19 15.73 11.35 4.01
N LEU A 20 15.03 10.21 3.99
CA LEU A 20 14.89 9.34 5.16
C LEU A 20 16.24 8.79 5.62
N GLY A 21 17.05 8.23 4.72
CA GLY A 21 18.37 7.68 5.02
C GLY A 21 19.30 8.71 5.66
N ASP A 22 19.30 9.95 5.14
CA ASP A 22 20.08 11.06 5.70
C ASP A 22 19.63 11.39 7.14
N SER A 23 18.31 11.39 7.38
CA SER A 23 17.75 11.62 8.72
C SER A 23 18.13 10.51 9.70
N ILE A 24 18.16 9.26 9.26
CA ILE A 24 18.63 8.12 10.06
C ILE A 24 20.12 8.27 10.36
N LYS A 25 20.95 8.58 9.35
CA LYS A 25 22.39 8.73 9.52
C LYS A 25 22.79 9.90 10.40
N ALA A 26 21.99 10.96 10.43
CA ALA A 26 22.19 12.08 11.35
C ALA A 26 22.04 11.67 12.82
N GLN A 27 21.14 10.73 13.11
CA GLN A 27 20.85 10.25 14.47
C GLN A 27 21.66 8.99 14.85
N HIS A 28 21.95 8.14 13.86
CA HIS A 28 22.54 6.81 13.99
C HIS A 28 23.60 6.57 12.89
N PRO A 29 24.78 7.20 12.96
CA PRO A 29 25.82 7.08 11.91
C PRO A 29 26.24 5.63 11.64
N ASP A 30 26.30 4.81 12.70
CA ASP A 30 26.78 3.43 12.66
C ASP A 30 25.72 2.41 12.22
N VAL A 31 24.43 2.79 12.19
CA VAL A 31 23.36 1.87 11.75
C VAL A 31 23.24 1.92 10.23
N PRO A 32 23.41 0.81 9.50
CA PRO A 32 23.26 0.81 8.05
C PRO A 32 21.81 1.07 7.63
N PHE A 33 21.66 1.84 6.57
CA PHE A 33 20.38 2.12 5.92
C PHE A 33 20.37 1.51 4.51
N TYR A 34 19.30 0.81 4.16
CA TYR A 34 19.13 0.13 2.87
C TYR A 34 17.88 0.61 2.15
N ILE A 35 17.95 0.66 0.82
CA ILE A 35 16.80 0.95 -0.03
C ILE A 35 16.39 -0.33 -0.74
N VAL A 36 15.22 -0.86 -0.41
CA VAL A 36 14.62 -1.96 -1.16
C VAL A 36 13.84 -1.38 -2.33
N VAL A 37 14.15 -1.80 -3.55
CA VAL A 37 13.48 -1.28 -4.75
C VAL A 37 12.45 -2.28 -5.27
N ALA A 38 11.19 -1.87 -5.24
CA ALA A 38 10.02 -2.59 -5.74
C ALA A 38 9.81 -2.38 -7.24
N ASP A 39 10.89 -2.26 -8.01
CA ASP A 39 10.88 -1.87 -9.42
C ASP A 39 12.09 -2.49 -10.13
N GLN A 40 12.24 -2.25 -11.44
CA GLN A 40 13.34 -2.74 -12.25
C GLN A 40 14.27 -1.61 -12.69
N GLU A 41 15.55 -1.98 -12.81
CA GLU A 41 16.54 -1.19 -13.51
C GLU A 41 16.19 -1.13 -15.00
N ASP A 42 16.23 0.07 -15.59
CA ASP A 42 15.90 0.31 -17.01
C ASP A 42 17.07 0.88 -17.79
N GLY A 43 18.28 0.85 -17.20
CA GLY A 43 19.49 1.44 -17.76
C GLY A 43 19.57 2.96 -17.65
N VAL A 44 18.53 3.64 -17.13
CA VAL A 44 18.56 5.08 -16.87
C VAL A 44 18.93 5.35 -15.41
N ILE A 45 18.33 4.61 -14.47
CA ILE A 45 18.77 4.58 -13.07
C ILE A 45 19.67 3.37 -12.90
N ARG A 46 20.87 3.56 -12.34
CA ARG A 46 21.77 2.48 -11.95
C ARG A 46 21.77 2.27 -10.45
N PHE A 47 21.42 1.08 -9.99
CA PHE A 47 21.20 0.82 -8.56
C PHE A 47 22.49 0.76 -7.73
N ASP A 48 23.62 0.43 -8.35
CA ASP A 48 24.96 0.42 -7.75
C ASP A 48 25.54 1.83 -7.53
N GLU A 49 24.96 2.84 -8.17
CA GLU A 49 25.39 4.25 -8.04
C GLU A 49 24.54 5.06 -7.06
N GLN A 50 23.62 4.41 -6.35
CA GLN A 50 22.75 5.09 -5.40
C GLN A 50 23.50 5.41 -4.09
N ARG A 51 23.08 6.51 -3.43
CA ARG A 51 23.69 7.01 -2.18
C ARG A 51 23.72 5.93 -1.09
N TYR A 52 22.66 5.13 -1.01
CA TYR A 52 22.52 4.05 -0.06
C TYR A 52 22.44 2.71 -0.81
N PRO A 53 22.95 1.61 -0.21
CA PRO A 53 22.90 0.30 -0.84
C PRO A 53 21.48 -0.11 -1.22
N VAL A 54 21.30 -0.51 -2.48
CA VAL A 54 20.02 -0.96 -3.02
C VAL A 54 19.90 -2.48 -2.96
N VAL A 55 18.74 -2.96 -2.50
CA VAL A 55 18.33 -4.37 -2.57
C VAL A 55 17.13 -4.45 -3.53
N GLN A 56 17.29 -5.15 -4.64
CA GLN A 56 16.20 -5.33 -5.60
C GLN A 56 15.18 -6.35 -5.07
N ALA A 57 13.90 -6.19 -5.42
CA ALA A 57 12.86 -7.14 -5.05
C ALA A 57 13.16 -8.60 -5.50
N SER A 58 13.91 -8.77 -6.60
CA SER A 58 14.39 -10.08 -7.10
C SER A 58 15.34 -10.79 -6.14
N GLN A 59 16.02 -10.05 -5.26
CA GLN A 59 16.97 -10.58 -4.28
C GLN A 59 16.28 -11.04 -2.98
N LEU A 60 14.99 -10.74 -2.80
CA LEU A 60 14.24 -11.06 -1.57
C LEU A 60 13.76 -12.52 -1.49
N GLY A 61 14.17 -13.37 -2.43
CA GLY A 61 13.84 -14.80 -2.40
C GLY A 61 12.35 -15.11 -2.58
N ILE A 62 11.59 -14.22 -3.22
CA ILE A 62 10.17 -14.40 -3.55
C ILE A 62 10.01 -15.44 -4.67
N ASP A 63 10.85 -15.33 -5.70
CA ASP A 63 10.79 -16.18 -6.89
C ASP A 63 11.65 -17.44 -6.72
N ARG A 64 11.30 -18.29 -5.74
CA ARG A 64 12.06 -19.53 -5.48
C ARG A 64 11.86 -20.51 -6.63
N ALA A 65 12.98 -20.98 -7.20
CA ALA A 65 13.02 -21.94 -8.31
C ALA A 65 12.28 -21.48 -9.58
N GLY A 66 12.20 -20.17 -9.84
CA GLY A 66 11.55 -19.62 -11.04
C GLY A 66 10.04 -19.84 -11.06
N SER A 67 9.38 -19.71 -9.90
CA SER A 67 7.93 -19.85 -9.75
C SER A 67 7.13 -18.76 -10.46
N GLY A 68 7.74 -17.63 -10.83
CA GLY A 68 7.08 -16.46 -11.40
C GLY A 68 6.32 -15.62 -10.37
N GLN A 69 6.40 -15.95 -9.07
CA GLN A 69 5.61 -15.33 -8.01
C GLN A 69 5.86 -13.82 -7.91
N LEU A 70 7.10 -13.37 -8.12
CA LEU A 70 7.43 -11.94 -8.06
C LEU A 70 6.73 -11.15 -9.17
N ALA A 71 6.75 -11.66 -10.40
CA ALA A 71 6.08 -11.03 -11.53
C ALA A 71 4.55 -11.03 -11.32
N GLU A 72 4.00 -12.12 -10.80
CA GLU A 72 2.58 -12.21 -10.45
C GLU A 72 2.18 -11.16 -9.40
N MET A 73 2.96 -11.04 -8.31
CA MET A 73 2.75 -10.03 -7.27
C MET A 73 2.85 -8.61 -7.83
N ALA A 74 3.90 -8.32 -8.61
CA ALA A 74 4.09 -7.01 -9.25
C ALA A 74 2.95 -6.63 -10.21
N PHE A 75 2.29 -7.62 -10.82
CA PHE A 75 1.15 -7.42 -11.71
C PHE A 75 -0.16 -7.25 -10.96
N LYS A 76 -0.49 -8.13 -10.01
CA LYS A 76 -1.80 -8.09 -9.32
C LYS A 76 -1.93 -6.95 -8.31
N TYR A 77 -0.81 -6.51 -7.74
CA TYR A 77 -0.77 -5.40 -6.80
C TYR A 77 -0.49 -4.08 -7.50
N ASN A 78 -1.21 -3.02 -7.14
CA ASN A 78 -0.77 -1.67 -7.52
C ASN A 78 0.56 -1.31 -6.82
N VAL A 79 1.21 -0.20 -7.19
CA VAL A 79 2.53 0.16 -6.64
C VAL A 79 2.57 0.19 -5.11
N THR A 80 1.55 0.74 -4.44
CA THR A 80 1.48 0.82 -2.97
C THR A 80 1.29 -0.58 -2.37
N GLU A 81 0.35 -1.36 -2.91
CA GLU A 81 0.11 -2.75 -2.51
C GLU A 81 1.37 -3.60 -2.71
N PHE A 82 2.13 -3.39 -3.78
CA PHE A 82 3.34 -4.15 -4.08
C PHE A 82 4.47 -3.78 -3.13
N CYS A 83 4.78 -2.49 -2.96
CA CYS A 83 5.79 -2.03 -2.00
C CYS A 83 5.51 -2.58 -0.60
N THR A 84 4.26 -2.52 -0.16
CA THR A 84 3.86 -3.01 1.17
C THR A 84 3.90 -4.54 1.26
N ALA A 85 3.59 -5.27 0.18
CA ALA A 85 3.72 -6.73 0.12
C ALA A 85 5.16 -7.23 0.31
N LEU A 86 6.17 -6.42 -0.06
CA LEU A 86 7.58 -6.80 0.04
C LEU A 86 8.15 -6.72 1.47
N LYS A 87 7.53 -5.96 2.39
CA LYS A 87 8.03 -5.76 3.76
C LYS A 87 8.44 -7.06 4.48
N PRO A 88 7.60 -8.09 4.59
CA PRO A 88 7.99 -9.32 5.28
C PRO A 88 9.16 -10.05 4.58
N PHE A 89 9.23 -10.00 3.26
CA PHE A 89 10.35 -10.61 2.52
C PHE A 89 11.66 -9.83 2.73
N ALA A 90 11.60 -8.51 2.85
CA ALA A 90 12.75 -7.69 3.20
C ALA A 90 13.23 -7.94 4.63
N PHE A 91 12.32 -8.04 5.62
CA PHE A 91 12.70 -8.44 6.98
C PHE A 91 13.41 -9.79 7.01
N ASP A 92 12.83 -10.80 6.34
CA ASP A 92 13.43 -12.12 6.20
C ASP A 92 14.83 -12.06 5.57
N PHE A 93 14.97 -11.32 4.47
CA PHE A 93 16.27 -11.10 3.82
C PHE A 93 17.31 -10.54 4.80
N PHE A 94 16.99 -9.48 5.54
CA PHE A 94 17.95 -8.88 6.49
C PHE A 94 18.25 -9.80 7.68
N PHE A 95 17.30 -10.60 8.14
CA PHE A 95 17.55 -11.63 9.16
C PHE A 95 18.54 -12.67 8.68
N GLU A 96 18.45 -13.11 7.41
CA GLU A 96 19.41 -14.04 6.81
C GLU A 96 20.80 -13.40 6.57
N GLN A 97 20.87 -12.07 6.42
CA GLN A 97 22.15 -11.34 6.43
C GLN A 97 22.76 -11.20 7.85
N GLY A 98 22.11 -11.76 8.87
CA GLY A 98 22.57 -11.76 10.26
C GLY A 98 22.26 -10.46 11.01
N PHE A 99 21.30 -9.65 10.55
CA PHE A 99 20.77 -8.55 11.36
C PHE A 99 19.76 -9.10 12.38
N GLU A 100 19.88 -8.62 13.62
CA GLU A 100 19.08 -9.08 14.75
C GLU A 100 17.94 -8.12 15.08
N GLN A 101 18.10 -6.83 14.78
CA GLN A 101 17.11 -5.79 15.03
C GLN A 101 16.92 -4.97 13.76
N VAL A 102 15.77 -5.09 13.14
CA VAL A 102 15.49 -4.45 11.86
C VAL A 102 14.33 -3.48 12.01
N ILE A 103 14.47 -2.27 11.48
CA ILE A 103 13.41 -1.26 11.43
C ILE A 103 13.04 -1.01 9.98
N TYR A 104 11.74 -1.00 9.70
CA TYR A 104 11.17 -0.50 8.47
C TYR A 104 10.59 0.90 8.67
N PHE A 105 10.81 1.77 7.69
CA PHE A 105 10.11 3.04 7.53
C PHE A 105 9.57 3.22 6.11
N ASP A 106 8.32 3.68 5.98
CA ASP A 106 7.79 4.21 4.73
C ASP A 106 8.68 5.39 4.25
N PRO A 107 8.85 5.55 2.94
CA PRO A 107 9.79 6.53 2.38
C PRO A 107 9.38 7.99 2.62
N ASP A 108 8.13 8.24 3.00
CA ASP A 108 7.63 9.56 3.37
C ASP A 108 7.74 9.86 4.88
N ILE A 109 8.62 9.14 5.57
CA ILE A 109 8.98 9.42 6.96
C ILE A 109 10.30 10.19 7.04
N TYR A 110 10.38 11.11 8.00
CA TYR A 110 11.64 11.76 8.39
C TYR A 110 11.88 11.60 9.90
N VAL A 111 13.11 11.24 10.28
CA VAL A 111 13.51 11.02 11.67
C VAL A 111 14.19 12.27 12.24
N PHE A 112 13.66 12.76 13.36
CA PHE A 112 14.06 13.99 14.03
C PHE A 112 14.86 13.77 15.32
N ALA A 113 14.75 12.60 15.94
CA ALA A 113 15.46 12.25 17.17
C ALA A 113 15.91 10.78 17.20
N SER A 114 16.69 10.41 18.21
CA SER A 114 17.25 9.06 18.34
C SER A 114 16.17 7.96 18.39
N LEU A 115 16.46 6.84 17.71
CA LEU A 115 15.72 5.58 17.73
C LEU A 115 16.20 4.59 18.82
N ASP A 116 17.11 5.00 19.72
CA ASP A 116 17.66 4.11 20.76
C ASP A 116 16.58 3.43 21.58
N ALA A 117 15.53 4.17 21.97
CA ALA A 117 14.40 3.61 22.70
C ALA A 117 13.74 2.44 21.95
N ILE A 118 13.60 2.51 20.61
CA ILE A 118 13.04 1.41 19.81
C ILE A 118 13.98 0.20 19.80
N PHE A 119 15.29 0.42 19.59
CA PHE A 119 16.26 -0.66 19.63
C PHE A 119 16.34 -1.32 21.01
N ASP A 120 16.24 -0.53 22.08
CA ASP A 120 16.21 -1.04 23.44
C ASP A 120 14.97 -1.89 23.70
N ARG A 121 13.81 -1.49 23.15
CA ARG A 121 12.58 -2.30 23.21
C ARG A 121 12.74 -3.63 22.48
N LEU A 122 13.43 -3.67 21.35
CA LEU A 122 13.71 -4.91 20.62
C LEU A 122 14.66 -5.87 21.36
N ASN A 123 15.27 -5.48 22.48
CA ASN A 123 15.97 -6.43 23.35
C ASN A 123 15.01 -7.33 24.14
N GLN A 124 13.74 -6.92 24.29
CA GLN A 124 12.72 -7.59 25.11
C GLN A 124 11.46 -7.98 24.33
N ALA A 125 11.16 -7.25 23.26
CA ALA A 125 10.00 -7.47 22.41
C ALA A 125 10.40 -8.01 21.04
N SER A 126 9.58 -8.87 20.47
CA SER A 126 9.79 -9.41 19.13
C SER A 126 9.34 -8.45 18.03
N VAL A 127 8.33 -7.62 18.32
CA VAL A 127 7.76 -6.65 17.40
C VAL A 127 7.46 -5.35 18.13
N VAL A 128 7.81 -4.22 17.53
CA VAL A 128 7.41 -2.87 17.97
C VAL A 128 6.56 -2.22 16.88
N VAL A 129 5.38 -1.74 17.27
CA VAL A 129 4.43 -1.04 16.39
C VAL A 129 3.93 0.25 17.01
N THR A 130 3.44 1.17 16.19
CA THR A 130 2.77 2.40 16.63
C THR A 130 1.29 2.39 16.23
N PRO A 131 0.36 2.73 17.12
CA PRO A 131 -1.04 2.91 16.77
C PRO A 131 -1.23 4.20 15.96
N HIS A 132 -2.33 4.29 15.20
CA HIS A 132 -2.71 5.56 14.56
C HIS A 132 -2.97 6.65 15.61
N VAL A 133 -3.72 6.32 16.66
CA VAL A 133 -4.11 7.25 17.75
C VAL A 133 -3.85 6.64 19.13
N CYS A 134 -3.58 7.48 20.12
CA CYS A 134 -3.24 7.06 21.49
C CYS A 134 -4.20 7.55 22.57
N THR A 135 -5.05 8.54 22.26
CA THR A 135 -5.87 9.24 23.25
C THR A 135 -7.34 8.89 23.09
N MET A 136 -7.95 8.40 24.17
CA MET A 136 -9.37 8.14 24.22
C MET A 136 -10.14 9.47 24.36
N GLN A 137 -11.06 9.74 23.43
CA GLN A 137 -11.88 10.94 23.42
C GLN A 137 -13.37 10.56 23.53
N SER A 138 -14.12 11.27 24.37
CA SER A 138 -15.59 11.13 24.40
C SER A 138 -16.26 11.80 23.20
N GLN A 139 -15.63 12.81 22.61
CA GLN A 139 -16.05 13.46 21.37
C GLN A 139 -14.84 13.53 20.43
N TYR A 140 -14.86 12.72 19.38
CA TYR A 140 -13.73 12.62 18.46
C TYR A 140 -13.55 13.90 17.64
N THR A 141 -12.36 14.49 17.67
CA THR A 141 -12.03 15.76 16.98
C THR A 141 -11.07 15.59 15.79
N GLY A 142 -10.78 14.34 15.40
CA GLY A 142 -9.83 14.04 14.33
C GLY A 142 -10.31 14.37 12.92
N LEU A 143 -9.37 14.70 12.04
CA LEU A 143 -9.62 14.92 10.61
C LEU A 143 -10.05 13.64 9.89
N VAL A 144 -9.43 12.52 10.24
CA VAL A 144 -9.72 11.21 9.66
C VAL A 144 -10.84 10.57 10.47
N PRO A 145 -12.01 10.25 9.89
CA PRO A 145 -13.11 9.65 10.63
C PRO A 145 -12.72 8.31 11.28
N GLU A 146 -13.24 8.02 12.47
CA GLU A 146 -12.95 6.76 13.18
C GLU A 146 -13.33 5.51 12.37
N GLY A 147 -14.40 5.59 11.57
CA GLY A 147 -14.77 4.53 10.63
C GLY A 147 -13.70 4.21 9.58
N MET A 148 -12.89 5.20 9.21
CA MET A 148 -11.74 5.00 8.33
C MET A 148 -10.57 4.37 9.10
N LEU A 149 -10.30 4.81 10.34
CA LEU A 149 -9.27 4.21 11.20
C LEU A 149 -9.54 2.71 11.43
N MET A 150 -10.79 2.34 11.75
CA MET A 150 -11.19 0.94 11.90
C MET A 150 -10.99 0.12 10.61
N HIS A 151 -11.22 0.74 9.45
CA HIS A 151 -11.02 0.08 8.17
C HIS A 151 -9.53 -0.15 7.89
N VAL A 152 -8.69 0.88 8.05
CA VAL A 152 -7.28 0.78 7.66
C VAL A 152 -6.45 -0.05 8.64
N GLY A 153 -6.81 -0.08 9.93
CA GLY A 153 -6.12 -0.86 10.97
C GLY A 153 -5.79 -0.02 12.20
N ILE A 154 -5.60 -0.69 13.35
CA ILE A 154 -5.28 -0.07 14.64
C ILE A 154 -3.86 0.50 14.59
N PHE A 155 -2.92 -0.24 13.99
CA PHE A 155 -1.53 0.15 13.83
C PHE A 155 -1.28 0.79 12.48
N ASN A 156 -0.39 1.78 12.45
CA ASN A 156 0.11 2.34 11.20
C ASN A 156 1.46 1.68 10.87
N PHE A 157 1.51 0.97 9.75
CA PHE A 157 2.72 0.25 9.33
C PHE A 157 3.64 1.05 8.42
N GLY A 158 3.50 2.38 8.41
CA GLY A 158 4.59 3.23 7.96
C GLY A 158 5.84 3.07 8.82
N PHE A 159 5.69 2.57 10.05
CA PHE A 159 6.78 2.10 10.87
C PHE A 159 6.46 0.72 11.43
N CYS A 160 7.45 -0.18 11.40
CA CYS A 160 7.47 -1.35 12.26
C CYS A 160 8.92 -1.76 12.52
N ALA A 161 9.17 -2.30 13.71
CA ALA A 161 10.48 -2.84 14.06
C ALA A 161 10.33 -4.29 14.51
N ILE A 162 11.19 -5.18 14.02
CA ILE A 162 11.10 -6.61 14.29
C ILE A 162 12.48 -7.13 14.67
N ALA A 163 12.53 -7.87 15.78
CA ALA A 163 13.71 -8.60 16.20
C ALA A 163 13.75 -9.96 15.50
N SER A 164 14.95 -10.45 15.20
CA SER A 164 15.19 -11.78 14.62
C SER A 164 15.01 -12.91 15.66
N SER A 165 14.12 -12.72 16.64
CA SER A 165 13.73 -13.69 17.65
C SER A 165 12.87 -14.80 17.03
N ALA A 166 12.57 -15.85 17.81
CA ALA A 166 11.68 -16.92 17.38
C ALA A 166 10.28 -16.40 17.00
N ASN A 167 9.68 -15.53 17.82
CA ASN A 167 8.37 -14.95 17.53
C ASN A 167 8.43 -13.94 16.38
N GLY A 168 9.48 -13.10 16.27
CA GLY A 168 9.64 -12.15 15.18
C GLY A 168 9.73 -12.84 13.82
N ARG A 169 10.54 -13.91 13.72
CA ARG A 169 10.60 -14.77 12.52
C ARG A 169 9.25 -15.45 12.23
N ARG A 170 8.55 -15.95 13.26
CA ARG A 170 7.21 -16.55 13.09
C ARG A 170 6.19 -15.54 12.52
N VAL A 171 6.21 -14.30 13.00
CA VAL A 171 5.36 -13.21 12.47
C VAL A 171 5.70 -12.91 11.02
N VAL A 172 6.99 -12.81 10.69
CA VAL A 172 7.45 -12.56 9.32
C VAL A 172 7.01 -13.69 8.37
N GLU A 173 7.18 -14.95 8.73
CA GLU A 173 6.71 -16.09 7.93
C GLU A 173 5.19 -16.08 7.74
N TRP A 174 4.46 -15.86 8.82
CA TRP A 174 3.01 -15.76 8.79
C TRP A 174 2.57 -14.65 7.83
N TRP A 175 3.20 -13.47 7.92
CA TRP A 175 2.92 -12.31 7.09
C TRP A 175 3.26 -12.53 5.62
N LYS A 176 4.41 -13.14 5.29
CA LYS A 176 4.78 -13.51 3.91
C LYS A 176 3.67 -14.31 3.23
N ILE A 177 3.12 -15.32 3.91
CA ILE A 177 2.07 -16.17 3.34
C ILE A 177 0.82 -15.36 2.97
N ARG A 178 0.41 -14.41 3.82
CA ARG A 178 -0.79 -13.60 3.55
C ARG A 178 -0.53 -12.58 2.45
N LEU A 179 0.60 -11.89 2.49
CA LEU A 179 0.88 -10.81 1.54
C LEU A 179 1.22 -11.29 0.13
N LYS A 180 1.43 -12.59 -0.08
CA LYS A 180 1.47 -13.17 -1.42
C LYS A 180 0.17 -12.91 -2.18
N ASP A 181 -0.99 -13.08 -1.53
CA ASP A 181 -2.30 -13.06 -2.20
C ASP A 181 -3.34 -12.15 -1.56
N GLN A 182 -3.03 -11.48 -0.43
CA GLN A 182 -4.01 -10.70 0.34
C GLN A 182 -3.48 -9.32 0.78
N CYS A 183 -2.49 -8.76 0.09
CA CYS A 183 -2.00 -7.39 0.30
C CYS A 183 -2.81 -6.33 -0.49
N TYR A 184 -4.13 -6.38 -0.43
CA TYR A 184 -4.99 -5.46 -1.18
C TYR A 184 -5.53 -4.32 -0.30
N ALA A 185 -5.69 -3.14 -0.88
CA ALA A 185 -6.59 -2.12 -0.34
C ALA A 185 -8.02 -2.45 -0.82
N ASP A 186 -8.77 -3.20 -0.01
CA ASP A 186 -10.11 -3.67 -0.35
C ASP A 186 -11.03 -3.72 0.87
N LYS A 187 -11.93 -2.75 0.96
CA LYS A 187 -12.87 -2.63 2.08
C LYS A 187 -13.91 -3.74 2.14
N ILE A 188 -14.26 -4.35 1.00
CA ILE A 188 -15.28 -5.41 0.95
C ILE A 188 -14.70 -6.71 1.51
N ASP A 189 -13.45 -7.01 1.18
CA ASP A 189 -12.75 -8.18 1.72
C ASP A 189 -12.17 -7.92 3.12
N GLY A 190 -12.33 -6.71 3.66
CA GLY A 190 -11.81 -6.33 4.98
C GLY A 190 -10.29 -6.20 5.03
N LEU A 191 -9.65 -5.92 3.88
CA LEU A 191 -8.20 -5.81 3.73
C LEU A 191 -7.77 -4.34 3.60
N HIS A 192 -6.60 -4.05 4.16
CA HIS A 192 -5.88 -2.80 3.90
C HIS A 192 -4.38 -3.10 3.91
N THR A 193 -3.90 -3.49 2.73
CA THR A 193 -2.51 -3.83 2.43
C THR A 193 -1.92 -4.80 3.47
N ASP A 194 -0.74 -4.49 3.94
CA ASP A 194 0.07 -5.20 4.90
C ASP A 194 -0.36 -4.96 6.36
N GLN A 195 -0.86 -3.76 6.67
CA GLN A 195 -1.04 -3.30 8.05
C GLN A 195 -2.26 -3.91 8.74
N LYS A 196 -3.34 -4.16 8.01
CA LYS A 196 -4.59 -4.67 8.63
C LYS A 196 -4.40 -6.05 9.27
N TRP A 197 -3.50 -6.86 8.71
CA TRP A 197 -3.11 -8.14 9.29
C TRP A 197 -2.53 -7.99 10.71
N MET A 198 -2.01 -6.82 11.04
CA MET A 198 -1.29 -6.59 12.28
C MET A 198 -2.21 -6.28 13.45
N ASP A 199 -3.50 -6.04 13.17
CA ASP A 199 -4.57 -6.01 14.18
C ASP A 199 -4.64 -7.33 14.96
N PHE A 200 -4.14 -8.44 14.39
CA PHE A 200 -4.10 -9.74 15.07
C PHE A 200 -2.94 -9.89 16.05
N LEU A 201 -1.87 -9.10 15.96
CA LEU A 201 -0.66 -9.33 16.77
C LEU A 201 -0.91 -9.38 18.28
N PRO A 202 -1.74 -8.50 18.90
CA PRO A 202 -2.03 -8.56 20.32
C PRO A 202 -2.65 -9.89 20.79
N SER A 203 -3.26 -10.64 19.87
CA SER A 203 -3.86 -11.95 20.15
C SER A 203 -2.96 -13.13 19.75
N LEU A 204 -1.86 -12.89 19.03
CA LEU A 204 -1.01 -13.94 18.43
C LEU A 204 0.38 -14.06 19.08
N ILE A 205 0.88 -13.00 19.72
CA ILE A 205 2.16 -12.98 20.42
C ILE A 205 2.04 -12.20 21.73
N GLU A 206 2.75 -12.64 22.77
CA GLU A 206 2.78 -11.98 24.08
C GLU A 206 3.83 -10.86 24.14
N ASP A 207 4.91 -10.99 23.37
CA ASP A 207 6.06 -10.08 23.34
C ASP A 207 5.95 -9.00 22.25
N LEU A 208 4.73 -8.48 22.07
CA LEU A 208 4.45 -7.29 21.28
C LEU A 208 4.64 -6.03 22.13
N HIS A 209 5.45 -5.08 21.65
CA HIS A 209 5.47 -3.74 22.21
C HIS A 209 4.66 -2.78 21.35
N ILE A 210 3.67 -2.13 21.97
CA ILE A 210 2.92 -1.03 21.35
C ILE A 210 3.52 0.28 21.86
N GLU A 211 4.28 0.96 21.01
CA GLU A 211 4.87 2.27 21.32
C GLU A 211 3.77 3.34 21.24
N ARG A 212 3.54 4.05 22.34
CA ARG A 212 2.45 5.04 22.51
C ARG A 212 2.94 6.47 22.67
N GLY A 213 4.24 6.70 22.67
CA GLY A 213 4.84 8.03 22.75
C GLY A 213 4.36 8.91 21.59
N LEU A 214 3.90 10.11 21.93
CA LEU A 214 3.29 11.04 20.97
C LEU A 214 4.28 11.55 19.92
N GLY A 215 5.59 11.51 20.22
CA GLY A 215 6.66 11.84 19.29
C GLY A 215 6.89 10.82 18.16
N TYR A 216 6.28 9.64 18.21
CA TYR A 216 6.45 8.60 17.19
C TYR A 216 5.29 8.60 16.20
N ASN A 217 5.57 8.53 14.90
CA ASN A 217 4.56 8.39 13.85
C ASN A 217 3.49 9.50 13.86
N LEU A 218 3.93 10.75 14.01
CA LEU A 218 3.04 11.91 13.92
C LEU A 218 2.61 12.12 12.46
N ALA A 219 1.30 12.22 12.22
CA ALA A 219 0.72 12.36 10.88
C ALA A 219 -0.72 12.89 10.94
N ILE A 220 -1.33 13.07 9.77
CA ILE A 220 -2.67 13.68 9.61
C ILE A 220 -3.77 13.02 10.45
N TRP A 221 -3.69 11.70 10.73
CA TRP A 221 -4.67 10.99 11.55
C TRP A 221 -4.58 11.33 13.04
N ASN A 222 -3.46 11.88 13.54
CA ASN A 222 -3.25 12.18 14.96
C ASN A 222 -2.91 13.65 15.28
N TRP A 223 -2.93 14.58 14.31
CA TRP A 223 -2.75 16.02 14.59
C TRP A 223 -3.75 16.59 15.61
N HIS A 224 -4.93 16.00 15.71
CA HIS A 224 -5.95 16.41 16.67
C HIS A 224 -5.58 16.12 18.13
N GLU A 225 -4.79 15.08 18.40
CA GLU A 225 -4.31 14.75 19.74
C GLU A 225 -2.85 15.19 19.97
N ARG A 226 -2.09 15.54 18.91
CA ARG A 226 -0.66 15.86 18.99
C ARG A 226 -0.41 17.29 18.54
N ARG A 227 0.22 18.08 19.42
CA ARG A 227 0.67 19.45 19.12
C ARG A 227 2.18 19.47 19.01
N ILE A 228 2.70 20.04 17.94
CA ILE A 228 4.14 20.29 17.78
C ILE A 228 4.51 21.61 18.44
N GLU A 229 5.63 21.61 19.15
CA GLU A 229 6.24 22.80 19.72
C GLU A 229 7.71 22.87 19.28
N ALA A 230 8.15 24.03 18.81
CA ALA A 230 9.54 24.25 18.44
C ALA A 230 10.28 24.83 19.65
N HIS A 231 11.32 24.14 20.12
CA HIS A 231 12.18 24.55 21.23
C HIS A 231 13.65 24.37 20.82
N ASN A 232 14.45 25.45 20.85
CA ASN A 232 15.90 25.41 20.62
C ASN A 232 16.30 24.60 19.37
N ASP A 233 15.72 24.93 18.21
CA ASP A 233 15.94 24.25 16.92
C ASP A 233 15.53 22.76 16.86
N ALA A 234 14.81 22.26 17.86
CA ALA A 234 14.23 20.92 17.89
C ALA A 234 12.70 20.97 17.93
N PHE A 235 12.06 19.92 17.42
CA PHE A 235 10.62 19.74 17.52
C PHE A 235 10.30 18.82 18.71
N TRP A 236 9.31 19.23 19.49
CA TRP A 236 8.73 18.48 20.59
C TRP A 236 7.25 18.26 20.33
N VAL A 237 6.69 17.24 20.96
CA VAL A 237 5.28 16.89 20.87
C VAL A 237 4.69 16.82 22.26
N VAL A 238 3.51 17.40 22.42
CA VAL A 238 2.69 17.29 23.64
C VAL A 238 1.28 16.86 23.24
N ASN A 239 0.55 16.26 24.16
CA ASN A 239 -0.87 15.99 23.95
C ASN A 239 -1.64 17.31 23.83
N ARG A 240 -2.32 17.52 22.71
CA ARG A 240 -3.09 18.74 22.44
C ARG A 240 -4.29 18.88 23.39
N LEU A 241 -4.84 17.77 23.88
CA LEU A 241 -6.10 17.73 24.61
C LEU A 241 -5.91 18.01 26.10
N ASP A 242 -4.84 17.52 26.72
CA ASP A 242 -4.59 17.67 28.17
C ASP A 242 -3.24 18.32 28.52
N GLY A 243 -2.37 18.58 27.54
CA GLY A 243 -1.06 19.21 27.76
C GLY A 243 0.01 18.29 28.36
N THR A 244 -0.23 16.98 28.43
CA THR A 244 0.70 16.01 29.02
C THR A 244 1.59 15.31 27.98
N GLY A 245 2.56 14.52 28.44
CA GLY A 245 3.36 13.65 27.56
C GLY A 245 4.37 14.39 26.67
N LEU A 246 4.91 15.52 27.13
CA LEU A 246 5.96 16.26 26.43
C LEU A 246 7.17 15.36 26.14
N MET A 247 7.53 15.23 24.86
CA MET A 247 8.69 14.47 24.42
C MET A 247 9.21 14.98 23.06
N PRO A 248 10.45 14.65 22.65
CA PRO A 248 10.92 15.00 21.32
C PRO A 248 10.03 14.42 20.22
N LEU A 249 9.86 15.14 19.11
CA LEU A 249 9.38 14.54 17.87
C LEU A 249 10.47 13.56 17.41
N VAL A 250 10.14 12.27 17.38
CA VAL A 250 11.09 11.22 16.98
C VAL A 250 11.01 11.00 15.49
N PHE A 251 9.81 10.81 14.94
CA PHE A 251 9.63 10.79 13.48
C PHE A 251 8.23 11.23 13.07
N PHE A 252 8.18 11.89 11.91
CA PHE A 252 6.96 12.39 11.28
C PHE A 252 6.69 11.57 10.02
N HIS A 253 5.46 11.10 9.84
CA HIS A 253 4.99 10.42 8.64
C HIS A 253 4.16 11.38 7.78
N TYR A 254 4.73 11.84 6.67
CA TYR A 254 4.17 12.87 5.80
C TYR A 254 3.10 12.32 4.82
N SER A 255 2.23 11.44 5.32
CA SER A 255 1.11 10.91 4.56
C SER A 255 0.19 12.03 4.08
N ASN A 256 -0.28 11.92 2.84
CA ASN A 256 -1.12 12.91 2.11
C ASN A 256 -0.43 14.22 1.69
N PHE A 257 0.88 14.39 1.93
CA PHE A 257 1.62 15.51 1.35
C PHE A 257 1.84 15.29 -0.17
N LEU A 258 1.90 16.38 -0.93
CA LEU A 258 2.09 16.34 -2.39
C LEU A 258 3.59 16.42 -2.73
N PHE A 259 4.32 15.32 -2.55
CA PHE A 259 5.78 15.25 -2.65
C PHE A 259 6.36 15.84 -3.94
N SER A 260 5.72 15.61 -5.09
CA SER A 260 6.14 16.17 -6.39
C SER A 260 6.12 17.72 -6.45
N GLN A 261 5.49 18.37 -5.48
CA GLN A 261 5.39 19.82 -5.33
C GLN A 261 6.26 20.36 -4.20
N ALA A 262 7.25 19.60 -3.69
CA ALA A 262 8.10 20.03 -2.57
C ALA A 262 8.78 21.41 -2.73
N ALA A 263 9.03 21.85 -3.96
CA ALA A 263 9.57 23.18 -4.26
C ALA A 263 8.56 24.35 -4.05
N ASP A 264 7.26 24.05 -3.98
CA ASP A 264 6.17 25.00 -3.74
C ASP A 264 5.44 24.60 -2.45
N ARG A 265 5.77 25.29 -1.34
CA ARG A 265 5.29 24.93 0.00
C ARG A 265 3.77 24.98 0.13
N ASP A 266 3.11 25.88 -0.59
CA ASP A 266 1.66 26.02 -0.52
C ASP A 266 0.96 24.84 -1.22
N LYS A 267 1.55 24.33 -2.31
CA LYS A 267 1.07 23.12 -2.98
C LYS A 267 1.50 21.83 -2.30
N PHE A 268 2.64 21.82 -1.61
CA PHE A 268 3.17 20.63 -0.94
C PHE A 268 2.27 20.15 0.20
N ARG A 269 1.70 21.09 0.96
CA ARG A 269 0.95 20.78 2.18
C ARG A 269 -0.44 20.19 1.86
N PRO A 270 -0.93 19.22 2.66
CA PRO A 270 -2.24 18.60 2.46
C PRO A 270 -3.41 19.55 2.75
N LYS A 271 -4.57 19.19 2.21
CA LYS A 271 -5.86 19.82 2.52
C LYS A 271 -6.12 19.80 4.04
N TYR A 272 -6.66 20.89 4.57
CA TYR A 272 -7.03 21.05 6.00
C TYR A 272 -5.87 21.23 6.99
N ILE A 273 -4.61 21.28 6.53
CA ILE A 273 -3.46 21.56 7.40
C ILE A 273 -3.63 22.88 8.18
N GLN A 274 -4.37 23.86 7.65
CA GLN A 274 -4.62 25.15 8.29
C GLN A 274 -5.38 25.07 9.62
N LYS A 275 -6.00 23.93 9.93
CA LYS A 275 -6.57 23.68 11.26
C LYS A 275 -5.50 23.35 12.31
N PHE A 276 -4.27 23.05 11.87
CA PHE A 276 -3.12 22.62 12.69
C PHE A 276 -1.86 23.39 12.29
N PRO A 277 -1.83 24.73 12.48
CA PRO A 277 -0.70 25.56 12.05
C PRO A 277 0.63 25.19 12.71
N ASP A 278 0.61 24.53 13.87
CA ASP A 278 1.81 24.03 14.54
C ASP A 278 2.57 22.96 13.74
N VAL A 279 1.92 22.32 12.76
CA VAL A 279 2.55 21.34 11.87
C VAL A 279 3.38 22.00 10.76
N TYR A 280 3.17 23.29 10.48
CA TYR A 280 3.74 23.96 9.30
C TYR A 280 5.27 23.95 9.31
N ALA A 281 5.90 24.18 10.47
CA ALA A 281 7.36 24.22 10.57
C ALA A 281 8.00 22.87 10.23
N ALA A 282 7.46 21.77 10.77
CA ALA A 282 7.92 20.41 10.45
C ALA A 282 7.61 20.04 8.99
N GLY A 283 6.47 20.50 8.45
CA GLY A 283 6.11 20.38 7.02
C GLY A 283 7.12 21.07 6.10
N ASP A 284 7.42 22.33 6.37
CA ASP A 284 8.33 23.15 5.55
C ASP A 284 9.76 22.64 5.63
N TYR A 285 10.17 22.15 6.81
CA TYR A 285 11.46 21.50 6.98
C TYR A 285 11.61 20.34 5.99
N TYR A 286 10.66 19.41 5.98
CA TYR A 286 10.72 18.24 5.09
C TYR A 286 10.55 18.62 3.61
N ALA A 287 9.72 19.61 3.29
CA ALA A 287 9.63 20.16 1.93
C ALA A 287 11.00 20.61 1.41
N ASN A 288 11.79 21.30 2.24
CA ASN A 288 13.14 21.74 1.87
C ASN A 288 14.09 20.54 1.65
N GLN A 289 13.98 19.49 2.46
CA GLN A 289 14.77 18.26 2.27
C GLN A 289 14.45 17.59 0.93
N LEU A 290 13.16 17.42 0.63
CA LEU A 290 12.72 16.83 -0.64
C LEU A 290 13.04 17.70 -1.87
N ALA A 291 12.99 19.02 -1.73
CA ALA A 291 13.38 19.94 -2.80
C ALA A 291 14.88 19.84 -3.14
N ARG A 292 15.75 19.66 -2.13
CA ARG A 292 17.19 19.40 -2.33
C ARG A 292 17.45 18.09 -3.06
N GLU A 293 16.61 17.10 -2.81
CA GLU A 293 16.62 15.80 -3.50
C GLU A 293 15.95 15.84 -4.89
N ALA A 294 15.47 17.02 -5.33
CA ALA A 294 14.84 17.24 -6.64
C ALA A 294 13.67 16.27 -6.95
N ILE A 295 12.91 15.82 -5.94
CA ILE A 295 11.88 14.78 -6.10
C ILE A 295 10.82 15.11 -7.18
N GLY A 296 10.51 16.41 -7.35
CA GLY A 296 9.52 16.85 -8.34
C GLY A 296 9.97 16.65 -9.79
N GLU A 297 11.27 16.77 -10.07
CA GLU A 297 11.84 16.49 -11.39
C GLU A 297 12.08 15.00 -11.56
N TYR A 298 12.65 14.38 -10.53
CA TYR A 298 12.96 12.96 -10.51
C TYR A 298 11.71 12.08 -10.75
N SER A 299 10.61 12.34 -10.05
CA SER A 299 9.39 11.55 -10.20
C SER A 299 8.68 11.73 -11.55
N ARG A 300 9.04 12.75 -12.34
CA ARG A 300 8.55 12.94 -13.73
C ARG A 300 9.44 12.26 -14.75
N LEU A 301 10.75 12.30 -14.53
CA LEU A 301 11.75 11.69 -15.43
C LEU A 301 11.68 10.17 -15.38
N TYR A 302 11.43 9.61 -14.20
CA TYR A 302 11.43 8.17 -13.99
C TYR A 302 10.01 7.65 -13.76
N THR A 303 9.65 6.62 -14.52
CA THR A 303 8.33 5.97 -14.45
C THR A 303 8.43 4.59 -13.83
N TYR A 304 7.46 4.24 -13.00
CA TYR A 304 7.35 2.91 -12.41
C TYR A 304 7.18 1.83 -13.50
N THR A 305 8.09 0.85 -13.57
CA THR A 305 8.15 -0.11 -14.69
C THR A 305 6.89 -0.97 -14.77
N TYR A 306 6.40 -1.44 -13.62
CA TYR A 306 5.22 -2.31 -13.58
C TYR A 306 3.88 -1.57 -13.82
N ALA A 307 3.91 -0.30 -14.24
CA ALA A 307 2.71 0.46 -14.61
C ALA A 307 2.19 0.13 -16.03
N THR A 308 2.99 -0.53 -16.87
CA THR A 308 2.66 -0.83 -18.26
C THR A 308 2.98 -2.28 -18.61
N PHE A 309 2.36 -2.80 -19.67
CA PHE A 309 2.84 -4.00 -20.37
C PHE A 309 4.16 -3.72 -21.09
N ASP A 310 4.84 -4.76 -21.59
CA ASP A 310 6.14 -4.64 -22.28
C ASP A 310 6.11 -3.76 -23.56
N ASN A 311 4.93 -3.50 -24.12
CA ASN A 311 4.71 -2.60 -25.26
C ASN A 311 4.35 -1.16 -24.85
N GLY A 312 4.42 -0.82 -23.56
CA GLY A 312 4.10 0.51 -23.02
C GLY A 312 2.60 0.77 -22.79
N THR A 313 1.72 -0.21 -23.02
CA THR A 313 0.30 -0.05 -22.76
C THR A 313 0.02 0.05 -21.26
N PRO A 314 -0.72 1.06 -20.76
CA PRO A 314 -1.01 1.20 -19.33
C PRO A 314 -1.81 0.03 -18.72
N ILE A 315 -1.41 -0.39 -17.52
CA ILE A 315 -2.12 -1.36 -16.70
C ILE A 315 -3.00 -0.61 -15.70
N SER A 316 -4.32 -0.70 -15.86
CA SER A 316 -5.30 -0.08 -14.96
C SER A 316 -5.52 -0.92 -13.69
N HIS A 317 -6.05 -0.30 -12.64
CA HIS A 317 -6.50 -1.03 -11.44
C HIS A 317 -7.52 -2.13 -11.80
N PHE A 318 -8.41 -1.85 -12.75
CA PHE A 318 -9.38 -2.83 -13.24
C PHE A 318 -8.71 -4.08 -13.84
N HIS A 319 -7.64 -3.91 -14.63
CA HIS A 319 -6.88 -5.05 -15.17
C HIS A 319 -6.25 -5.88 -14.06
N ARG A 320 -5.66 -5.24 -13.04
CA ARG A 320 -5.03 -5.93 -11.91
C ARG A 320 -6.04 -6.76 -11.11
N ARG A 321 -7.26 -6.23 -10.93
CA ARG A 321 -8.33 -6.94 -10.21
C ARG A 321 -8.97 -8.06 -11.03
N LEU A 322 -9.12 -7.89 -12.35
CA LEU A 322 -9.46 -9.03 -13.21
C LEU A 322 -8.41 -10.12 -13.13
N PHE A 323 -7.12 -9.75 -13.21
CA PHE A 323 -6.01 -10.70 -13.09
C PHE A 323 -6.05 -11.45 -11.76
N ARG A 324 -6.22 -10.75 -10.62
CA ARG A 324 -6.47 -11.38 -9.31
C ARG A 324 -7.55 -12.44 -9.40
N ARG A 325 -8.72 -12.11 -9.97
CA ARG A 325 -9.85 -13.05 -10.02
C ARG A 325 -9.54 -14.28 -10.87
N LEU A 326 -8.85 -14.10 -11.99
CA LEU A 326 -8.45 -15.21 -12.86
C LEU A 326 -7.49 -16.16 -12.11
N LEU A 327 -6.50 -15.62 -11.39
CA LEU A 327 -5.61 -16.43 -10.55
C LEU A 327 -6.38 -17.23 -9.48
N GLU A 328 -7.28 -16.57 -8.74
CA GLU A 328 -8.13 -17.22 -7.73
C GLU A 328 -9.02 -18.33 -8.33
N SER A 329 -9.27 -18.28 -9.64
CA SER A 329 -10.08 -19.26 -10.37
C SER A 329 -9.23 -20.33 -11.08
N GLY A 330 -7.93 -20.38 -10.80
CA GLY A 330 -7.01 -21.41 -11.30
C GLY A 330 -6.37 -21.14 -12.66
N TYR A 331 -6.54 -19.94 -13.22
CA TYR A 331 -5.83 -19.54 -14.44
C TYR A 331 -4.40 -19.11 -14.09
N LEU A 332 -3.43 -19.45 -14.95
CA LEU A 332 -2.02 -19.13 -14.73
C LEU A 332 -1.47 -18.34 -15.91
N PHE A 333 -0.60 -17.37 -15.61
CA PHE A 333 0.05 -16.52 -16.60
C PHE A 333 1.54 -16.43 -16.29
N ALA A 334 2.36 -17.18 -17.02
CA ALA A 334 3.80 -17.25 -16.79
C ALA A 334 4.50 -15.87 -16.90
N GLU A 335 4.09 -15.07 -17.88
CA GLU A 335 4.65 -13.73 -18.14
C GLU A 335 3.52 -12.69 -18.19
N PRO A 336 3.02 -12.19 -17.05
CA PRO A 336 1.80 -11.40 -17.00
C PRO A 336 1.92 -10.03 -17.69
N PHE A 337 3.15 -9.53 -17.86
CA PHE A 337 3.44 -8.27 -18.56
C PHE A 337 3.65 -8.43 -20.07
N ARG A 338 3.77 -9.66 -20.59
CA ARG A 338 4.20 -9.91 -21.97
C ARG A 338 3.10 -9.70 -22.99
N THR A 339 3.40 -8.99 -24.06
CA THR A 339 2.51 -8.85 -25.22
C THR A 339 2.97 -9.69 -26.42
N GLY A 340 2.08 -9.88 -27.41
CA GLY A 340 2.41 -10.58 -28.66
C GLY A 340 2.42 -12.12 -28.57
N THR A 341 2.22 -12.70 -27.39
CA THR A 341 2.07 -14.15 -27.21
C THR A 341 0.60 -14.53 -27.13
N ALA A 342 0.17 -15.47 -27.98
CA ALA A 342 -1.20 -15.99 -27.94
C ALA A 342 -1.51 -16.61 -26.57
N GLY A 343 -2.69 -16.29 -26.01
CA GLY A 343 -3.09 -16.78 -24.69
C GLY A 343 -2.45 -16.05 -23.51
N SER A 344 -1.63 -15.02 -23.73
CA SER A 344 -1.18 -14.15 -22.64
C SER A 344 -2.35 -13.35 -22.06
N PHE A 345 -2.20 -12.83 -20.83
CA PHE A 345 -3.23 -12.00 -20.22
C PHE A 345 -3.55 -10.76 -21.08
N TYR A 346 -2.52 -10.15 -21.68
CA TYR A 346 -2.72 -9.03 -22.61
C TYR A 346 -3.53 -9.44 -23.86
N ASP A 347 -3.26 -10.61 -24.44
CA ASP A 347 -4.00 -11.12 -25.60
C ASP A 347 -5.49 -11.31 -25.28
N LEU A 348 -5.81 -11.85 -24.09
CA LEU A 348 -7.19 -11.96 -23.59
C LEU A 348 -7.85 -10.58 -23.47
N LEU A 349 -7.18 -9.61 -22.85
CA LEU A 349 -7.75 -8.25 -22.73
C LEU A 349 -7.96 -7.62 -24.11
N LYS A 350 -7.02 -7.77 -25.03
CA LYS A 350 -7.07 -7.18 -26.38
C LYS A 350 -8.22 -7.75 -27.20
N LYS A 351 -8.39 -9.09 -27.22
CA LYS A 351 -9.50 -9.77 -27.94
C LYS A 351 -10.87 -9.32 -27.47
N ASN A 352 -10.99 -8.93 -26.20
CA ASN A 352 -12.24 -8.51 -25.58
C ASN A 352 -12.42 -6.98 -25.48
N ASN A 353 -11.58 -6.18 -26.16
CA ASN A 353 -11.63 -4.71 -26.12
C ASN A 353 -11.48 -4.12 -24.70
N LEU A 354 -10.74 -4.80 -23.83
CA LEU A 354 -10.46 -4.39 -22.45
C LEU A 354 -9.10 -3.68 -22.31
N VAL A 355 -8.52 -3.22 -23.41
CA VAL A 355 -7.26 -2.46 -23.42
C VAL A 355 -7.56 -1.00 -23.74
N SER A 356 -7.05 -0.08 -22.92
CA SER A 356 -7.20 1.37 -23.16
C SER A 356 -6.45 1.80 -24.43
N LYS A 357 -6.99 2.77 -25.16
CA LYS A 357 -6.33 3.30 -26.36
C LYS A 357 -5.01 4.00 -25.97
N PRO A 358 -3.94 3.90 -26.78
CA PRO A 358 -2.70 4.62 -26.55
C PRO A 358 -2.96 6.13 -26.36
N GLY A 359 -2.35 6.74 -25.34
CA GLY A 359 -2.49 8.17 -25.03
C GLY A 359 -3.69 8.56 -24.15
N GLN A 360 -4.60 7.63 -23.84
CA GLN A 360 -5.58 7.86 -22.77
C GLN A 360 -4.94 7.51 -21.42
N GLN A 361 -4.95 8.45 -20.47
CA GLN A 361 -4.59 8.14 -19.09
C GLN A 361 -5.49 7.01 -18.59
N ALA A 362 -4.89 5.92 -18.10
CA ALA A 362 -5.65 4.94 -17.34
C ALA A 362 -6.39 5.69 -16.23
N GLY A 363 -7.72 5.56 -16.17
CA GLY A 363 -8.60 6.38 -15.31
C GLY A 363 -8.33 6.30 -13.80
N GLY A 364 -7.24 5.68 -13.35
CA GLY A 364 -6.84 5.48 -11.96
C GLY A 364 -6.50 6.74 -11.16
N LYS A 365 -6.68 7.95 -11.73
CA LYS A 365 -6.63 9.21 -10.97
C LYS A 365 -7.92 10.02 -11.01
N GLN A 366 -8.97 9.53 -11.68
CA GLN A 366 -10.24 10.25 -11.73
C GLN A 366 -11.09 9.95 -10.49
N ASN A 367 -11.63 11.00 -9.88
CA ASN A 367 -12.54 10.97 -8.74
C ASN A 367 -13.66 12.00 -8.92
N GLU A 368 -14.58 12.09 -7.96
CA GLU A 368 -15.70 13.03 -7.98
C GLU A 368 -15.26 14.50 -8.07
N GLU A 369 -14.07 14.85 -7.57
CA GLU A 369 -13.55 16.22 -7.57
C GLU A 369 -12.99 16.63 -8.94
N ASN A 370 -12.42 15.69 -9.72
CA ASN A 370 -11.75 16.01 -10.98
C ASN A 370 -12.44 15.46 -12.25
N PHE A 371 -13.52 14.71 -12.09
CA PHE A 371 -14.27 14.17 -13.22
C PHE A 371 -15.22 15.21 -13.82
N ALA A 372 -14.92 15.67 -15.03
CA ALA A 372 -15.68 16.72 -15.68
C ALA A 372 -17.18 16.37 -15.82
N GLY A 373 -18.04 17.25 -15.31
CA GLY A 373 -19.49 17.10 -15.33
C GLY A 373 -20.04 15.98 -14.45
N PHE A 374 -19.31 15.59 -13.39
CA PHE A 374 -19.70 14.53 -12.47
C PHE A 374 -21.13 14.71 -11.95
N GLU A 375 -21.47 15.91 -11.46
CA GLU A 375 -22.80 16.20 -10.90
C GLU A 375 -23.94 16.02 -11.93
N GLN A 376 -23.75 16.48 -13.17
CA GLN A 376 -24.78 16.29 -14.21
C GLN A 376 -24.94 14.82 -14.58
N LYS A 377 -23.84 14.07 -14.68
CA LYS A 377 -23.88 12.63 -14.96
C LYS A 377 -24.50 11.85 -13.81
N LEU A 378 -24.20 12.22 -12.56
CA LEU A 378 -24.82 11.65 -11.37
C LEU A 378 -26.33 11.90 -11.37
N ALA A 379 -26.77 13.13 -11.70
CA ALA A 379 -28.19 13.45 -11.81
C ALA A 379 -28.91 12.61 -12.88
N TYR A 380 -28.24 12.30 -14.00
CA TYR A 380 -28.78 11.41 -15.03
C TYR A 380 -28.93 9.97 -14.52
N ILE A 381 -27.90 9.43 -13.84
CA ILE A 381 -27.96 8.10 -13.21
C ILE A 381 -29.09 8.04 -12.17
N GLN A 382 -29.26 9.09 -11.35
CA GLN A 382 -30.35 9.18 -10.38
C GLN A 382 -31.73 9.18 -11.05
N ARG A 383 -31.89 9.80 -12.22
CA ARG A 383 -33.16 9.76 -12.98
C ARG A 383 -33.45 8.34 -13.48
N ILE A 384 -32.45 7.65 -14.04
CA ILE A 384 -32.59 6.24 -14.46
C ILE A 384 -32.97 5.37 -13.26
N ALA A 385 -32.28 5.53 -12.13
CA ALA A 385 -32.57 4.79 -10.90
C ALA A 385 -34.02 4.98 -10.43
N ARG A 386 -34.55 6.21 -10.49
CA ARG A 386 -35.97 6.48 -10.17
C ARG A 386 -36.93 5.80 -11.14
N LEU A 387 -36.62 5.79 -12.43
CA LEU A 387 -37.42 5.09 -13.44
C LEU A 387 -37.43 3.57 -13.20
N ILE A 388 -36.25 2.97 -13.00
CA ILE A 388 -36.12 1.54 -12.68
C ILE A 388 -36.95 1.20 -11.45
N LYS A 389 -36.79 1.96 -10.35
CA LYS A 389 -37.59 1.79 -9.12
C LYS A 389 -39.09 1.90 -9.39
N GLY A 390 -39.51 2.81 -10.27
CA GLY A 390 -40.92 2.96 -10.67
C GLY A 390 -41.48 1.73 -11.38
N VAL A 391 -40.66 1.07 -12.21
CA VAL A 391 -41.05 -0.12 -12.98
C VAL A 391 -41.03 -1.39 -12.12
N ILE A 392 -39.96 -1.61 -11.34
CA ILE A 392 -39.77 -2.89 -10.61
C ILE A 392 -40.33 -2.87 -9.18
N GLY A 393 -40.73 -1.70 -8.67
CA GLY A 393 -41.17 -1.52 -7.29
C GLY A 393 -40.01 -1.36 -6.29
N MET A 394 -40.33 -0.96 -5.06
CA MET A 394 -39.33 -0.60 -4.05
C MET A 394 -38.52 -1.81 -3.57
N ASP A 395 -39.16 -2.93 -3.23
CA ASP A 395 -38.47 -4.08 -2.66
C ASP A 395 -37.48 -4.72 -3.64
N ARG A 396 -37.87 -4.85 -4.91
CA ARG A 396 -36.97 -5.34 -5.97
C ARG A 396 -35.83 -4.35 -6.24
N TYR A 397 -36.09 -3.04 -6.12
CA TYR A 397 -35.04 -2.04 -6.24
C TYR A 397 -34.05 -2.08 -5.07
N ALA A 398 -34.51 -2.28 -3.83
CA ALA A 398 -33.61 -2.52 -2.70
C ALA A 398 -32.72 -3.75 -2.92
N LEU A 399 -33.29 -4.85 -3.44
CA LEU A 399 -32.52 -6.03 -3.79
C LEU A 399 -31.50 -5.75 -4.90
N LEU A 400 -31.88 -4.98 -5.93
CA LEU A 400 -30.97 -4.52 -6.97
C LEU A 400 -29.81 -3.70 -6.38
N CYS A 401 -30.07 -2.76 -5.47
CA CYS A 401 -29.01 -1.99 -4.80
C CYS A 401 -28.04 -2.91 -4.04
N LYS A 402 -28.58 -3.91 -3.30
CA LYS A 402 -27.76 -4.89 -2.59
C LYS A 402 -26.91 -5.74 -3.55
N PHE A 403 -27.46 -6.12 -4.70
CA PHE A 403 -26.74 -6.88 -5.72
C PHE A 403 -25.68 -6.02 -6.43
N ALA A 404 -26.04 -4.79 -6.83
CA ALA A 404 -25.20 -3.87 -7.58
C ALA A 404 -23.89 -3.57 -6.85
N GLN A 405 -23.92 -3.39 -5.53
CA GLN A 405 -22.72 -3.17 -4.71
C GLN A 405 -21.64 -4.24 -4.92
N ARG A 406 -22.05 -5.50 -5.15
CA ARG A 406 -21.15 -6.63 -5.38
C ARG A 406 -20.85 -6.83 -6.86
N PHE A 407 -21.87 -6.65 -7.69
CA PHE A 407 -21.75 -6.80 -9.13
C PHE A 407 -20.70 -5.87 -9.72
N VAL A 408 -20.69 -4.59 -9.35
CA VAL A 408 -19.77 -3.59 -9.92
C VAL A 408 -18.30 -3.76 -9.51
N ARG A 409 -17.95 -4.74 -8.66
CA ARG A 409 -16.56 -5.07 -8.37
C ARG A 409 -15.86 -5.55 -9.64
N PRO A 410 -14.63 -5.08 -9.95
CA PRO A 410 -13.86 -5.58 -11.09
C PRO A 410 -13.73 -7.11 -11.11
N GLU A 411 -13.57 -7.73 -9.94
CA GLU A 411 -13.47 -9.19 -9.80
C GLU A 411 -14.76 -9.93 -10.24
N ASN A 412 -15.91 -9.26 -10.28
CA ASN A 412 -17.16 -9.83 -10.78
C ASN A 412 -17.42 -9.52 -12.26
N GLN A 413 -16.48 -8.88 -12.96
CA GLN A 413 -16.59 -8.51 -14.37
C GLN A 413 -15.84 -9.46 -15.33
N THR A 414 -15.48 -10.67 -14.88
CA THR A 414 -14.77 -11.65 -15.71
C THR A 414 -15.58 -12.14 -16.91
N PHE A 415 -16.91 -12.01 -16.88
CA PHE A 415 -17.78 -12.32 -18.02
C PHE A 415 -17.50 -11.45 -19.26
N LEU A 416 -16.75 -10.35 -19.10
CA LEU A 416 -16.26 -9.53 -20.20
C LEU A 416 -15.14 -10.22 -21.00
N ILE A 417 -14.61 -11.35 -20.53
CA ILE A 417 -13.57 -12.15 -21.20
C ILE A 417 -14.22 -13.40 -21.78
N ASN A 418 -14.46 -13.43 -23.09
CA ASN A 418 -15.20 -14.50 -23.77
C ASN A 418 -14.59 -15.89 -23.55
N GLU A 419 -13.25 -15.98 -23.51
CA GLU A 419 -12.49 -17.24 -23.31
C GLU A 419 -12.75 -17.87 -21.94
N VAL A 420 -13.18 -17.05 -20.97
CA VAL A 420 -13.53 -17.47 -19.61
C VAL A 420 -15.04 -17.62 -19.49
N GLY A 421 -15.81 -16.75 -20.17
CA GLY A 421 -17.27 -16.76 -20.18
C GLY A 421 -17.87 -16.75 -18.79
N ASN A 422 -18.89 -17.59 -18.57
CA ASN A 422 -19.57 -17.75 -17.28
C ASN A 422 -18.95 -18.86 -16.40
N ARG A 423 -17.73 -19.34 -16.72
CA ARG A 423 -17.07 -20.42 -15.96
C ARG A 423 -16.64 -19.98 -14.56
N ILE A 424 -16.35 -18.69 -14.38
CA ILE A 424 -15.99 -18.13 -13.08
C ILE A 424 -17.28 -17.74 -12.35
N PRO A 425 -17.56 -18.32 -11.18
CA PRO A 425 -18.78 -17.99 -10.44
C PRO A 425 -18.70 -16.58 -9.89
N PHE A 426 -19.88 -15.97 -9.71
CA PHE A 426 -20.02 -14.72 -9.00
C PHE A 426 -19.42 -14.80 -7.59
N TYR A 427 -18.50 -13.90 -7.28
CA TYR A 427 -17.88 -13.76 -5.97
C TYR A 427 -18.81 -12.99 -5.03
N ASN A 428 -19.11 -13.60 -3.89
CA ASN A 428 -19.88 -13.01 -2.80
C ASN A 428 -19.16 -13.26 -1.48
N GLU A 429 -18.69 -12.19 -0.88
CA GLU A 429 -17.96 -12.14 0.38
C GLU A 429 -18.77 -12.62 1.59
N ASN A 430 -20.07 -12.92 1.47
CA ASN A 430 -20.87 -13.45 2.58
C ASN A 430 -21.07 -14.97 2.52
N ARG A 431 -20.43 -15.68 1.57
CA ARG A 431 -20.61 -17.13 1.40
C ARG A 431 -19.77 -17.99 2.37
N TYR A 432 -19.06 -17.40 3.33
CA TYR A 432 -18.09 -18.09 4.19
C TYR A 432 -18.64 -19.17 5.13
N ILE A 433 -19.96 -19.28 5.35
CA ILE A 433 -20.52 -20.18 6.38
C ILE A 433 -21.36 -21.33 5.80
N ASN A 434 -21.91 -21.23 4.58
CA ASN A 434 -22.86 -22.22 4.04
C ASN A 434 -22.50 -22.73 2.65
N TRP A 435 -21.22 -23.03 2.40
CA TRP A 435 -20.87 -23.84 1.23
C TRP A 435 -20.91 -25.31 1.65
N GLU A 436 -21.90 -26.05 1.15
CA GLU A 436 -21.71 -27.49 0.96
C GLU A 436 -20.44 -27.64 0.13
N VAL A 437 -19.44 -28.32 0.69
CA VAL A 437 -18.23 -28.68 -0.04
C VAL A 437 -18.67 -29.57 -1.19
N SER A 438 -18.98 -28.97 -2.34
CA SER A 438 -19.09 -29.70 -3.59
C SER A 438 -17.70 -30.31 -3.80
N SER A 439 -17.65 -31.63 -3.65
CA SER A 439 -16.47 -32.48 -3.78
C SER A 439 -15.93 -32.57 -5.20
N GLU A 440 -16.34 -31.68 -6.09
CA GLU A 440 -15.81 -31.55 -7.43
C GLU A 440 -14.81 -30.39 -7.45
N GLN A 441 -13.57 -30.66 -7.03
CA GLN A 441 -12.46 -29.92 -7.62
C GLN A 441 -12.57 -30.05 -9.14
N PRO A 442 -12.47 -28.98 -9.92
CA PRO A 442 -12.30 -29.13 -11.36
C PRO A 442 -10.98 -29.89 -11.57
N THR A 443 -11.06 -31.18 -11.88
CA THR A 443 -9.91 -32.05 -12.18
C THR A 443 -9.27 -31.72 -13.53
N HIS A 444 -9.68 -30.62 -14.15
CA HIS A 444 -9.11 -30.11 -15.39
C HIS A 444 -8.66 -28.67 -15.19
N GLN A 445 -7.37 -28.42 -15.44
CA GLN A 445 -6.89 -27.07 -15.74
C GLN A 445 -7.79 -26.50 -16.84
N PRO A 446 -8.41 -25.32 -16.67
CA PRO A 446 -9.07 -24.65 -17.77
C PRO A 446 -8.00 -24.24 -18.79
N SER A 447 -7.77 -25.10 -19.79
CA SER A 447 -6.89 -24.77 -20.91
C SER A 447 -7.55 -23.64 -21.71
N LEU A 448 -6.80 -22.56 -21.94
CA LEU A 448 -7.19 -21.50 -22.89
C LEU A 448 -7.19 -22.00 -24.35
N GLU A 449 -6.73 -23.22 -24.59
CA GLU A 449 -6.83 -23.89 -25.89
C GLU A 449 -8.19 -24.60 -26.04
N ARG A 450 -9.08 -23.95 -26.82
CA ARG A 450 -10.04 -24.51 -27.80
C ARG A 450 -11.35 -23.73 -27.80
N THR A 451 -11.50 -22.86 -28.79
CA THR A 451 -12.70 -22.73 -29.63
C THR A 451 -12.26 -22.21 -31.00
N ALA A 452 -11.77 -23.12 -31.85
CA ALA A 452 -11.89 -22.98 -33.29
C ALA A 452 -12.75 -24.16 -33.74
N ASN A 453 -13.88 -23.84 -34.41
CA ASN A 453 -14.97 -24.71 -34.83
C ASN A 453 -15.99 -25.05 -33.72
N ASP A 454 -17.08 -24.28 -33.66
CA ASP A 454 -18.35 -24.63 -34.31
C ASP A 454 -19.19 -23.38 -34.60
#